data_AF-A0A2M8Q864-F1
#
_entry.id   AF-A0A2M8Q864-F1
#
_cell.length_a   1.000
_cell.length_b   1.000
_cell.length_c   1.000
_cell.angle_alpha   90.00
_cell.angle_beta   90.00
_cell.angle_gamma   90.00
#
_symmetry.space_group_name_H-M   'P 1'
#
loop_
_entity.id
_entity.type
_entity.pdbx_description
1 polymer ?
#
loop_
_entity_poly.entity_id
_entity_poly.type
_entity_poly.pdbx_seq_one_letter_code
_entity_poly.pdbx_strand_id
1 'polypeptide(L)'
;MMYTEPTTPLSHALEAVDKLLFCARHRIPVTHSPAPMIGGTAPITIAGAVALGNAEMLSGLVMHQLTNPGAPFLYGHGVHHLDMKEMISVYGAPEFQLARIMAAEMGRFYKLPVWGYSAHSDSAVLDEQAAIDAQFSIQTALLAKTNLNHDVGYLEAGLAAPKLSILAIRN
;
A
#
# COMPACT_ATOMS: atom_id res chain seq x y z
N MET A 1 12.88 5.07 6.28
CA MET A 1 11.68 4.34 6.74
C MET A 1 11.79 2.92 6.22
N MET A 2 11.40 1.92 7.00
CA MET A 2 11.40 0.52 6.56
C MET A 2 10.02 0.14 6.02
N TYR A 3 10.00 -0.56 4.89
CA TYR A 3 8.82 -1.25 4.39
C TYR A 3 8.91 -2.73 4.76
N THR A 4 7.85 -3.26 5.36
CA THR A 4 7.69 -4.67 5.68
C THR A 4 6.25 -5.05 5.37
N GLU A 5 5.97 -6.34 5.21
CA GLU A 5 4.64 -6.82 4.87
C GLU A 5 4.34 -8.15 5.57
N PRO A 6 3.09 -8.39 5.98
CA PRO A 6 2.61 -9.73 6.28
C PRO A 6 2.46 -10.53 4.98
N THR A 7 2.32 -11.85 5.10
CA THR A 7 1.96 -12.71 3.98
C THR A 7 0.45 -12.92 4.01
N THR A 8 -0.27 -12.18 3.17
CA THR A 8 -1.72 -12.34 3.08
C THR A 8 -2.07 -13.74 2.52
N PRO A 9 -3.02 -14.48 3.12
CA PRO A 9 -3.91 -14.08 4.22
C PRO A 9 -3.45 -14.49 5.64
N LEU A 10 -3.56 -13.54 6.57
CA LEU A 10 -3.48 -13.67 8.03
C LEU A 10 -2.21 -14.36 8.55
N SER A 11 -1.08 -14.15 7.89
CA SER A 11 0.20 -14.74 8.28
C SER A 11 1.32 -13.70 8.32
N HIS A 12 2.31 -13.92 9.18
CA HIS A 12 3.54 -13.15 9.18
C HIS A 12 4.74 -14.07 9.03
N ALA A 13 5.54 -13.84 7.99
CA ALA A 13 6.85 -14.48 7.86
C ALA A 13 7.79 -14.01 8.99
N LEU A 14 8.61 -14.92 9.51
CA LEU A 14 9.52 -14.63 10.62
C LEU A 14 10.46 -13.47 10.30
N GLU A 15 10.96 -13.41 9.07
CA GLU A 15 11.87 -12.37 8.60
C GLU A 15 11.19 -11.00 8.57
N ALA A 16 9.90 -10.95 8.25
CA ALA A 16 9.13 -9.70 8.25
C ALA A 16 8.87 -9.21 9.68
N VAL A 17 8.55 -10.13 10.60
CA VAL A 17 8.40 -9.83 12.02
C VAL A 17 9.73 -9.36 12.60
N ASP A 18 10.84 -10.04 12.34
CA ASP A 18 12.15 -9.66 12.86
C ASP A 18 12.53 -8.23 12.46
N LYS A 19 12.30 -7.85 11.19
CA LYS A 19 12.49 -6.46 10.72
C LYS A 19 11.56 -5.48 11.44
N LEU A 20 10.29 -5.84 11.63
CA LEU A 20 9.29 -5.02 12.32
C LEU A 20 9.69 -4.75 13.78
N LEU A 21 10.11 -5.79 14.51
CA LEU A 21 10.55 -5.69 15.91
C LEU A 21 11.90 -4.96 16.02
N PHE A 22 12.81 -5.16 15.06
CA PHE A 22 14.04 -4.39 14.97
C PHE A 22 13.75 -2.88 14.83
N CYS A 23 12.84 -2.51 13.92
CA CYS A 23 12.42 -1.13 13.75
C CYS A 23 11.80 -0.57 15.04
N ALA A 24 11.01 -1.36 15.77
CA ALA A 24 10.44 -0.95 17.06
C ALA A 24 11.53 -0.63 18.09
N ARG A 25 12.47 -1.55 18.32
CA ARG A 25 13.57 -1.39 19.30
C ARG A 25 14.43 -0.15 19.00
N HIS A 26 14.66 0.14 17.73
CA HIS A 26 15.50 1.27 17.31
C HIS A 26 14.72 2.54 16.94
N ARG A 27 13.39 2.56 17.13
CA ARG A 27 12.50 3.68 16.78
C ARG A 27 12.66 4.13 15.33
N ILE A 28 12.93 3.21 14.42
CA ILE A 28 12.97 3.46 12.98
C ILE A 28 11.53 3.46 12.46
N PRO A 29 11.04 4.52 11.78
CA PRO A 29 9.70 4.52 11.20
C PRO A 29 9.51 3.34 10.25
N VAL A 30 8.40 2.62 10.43
CA VAL A 30 8.06 1.42 9.65
C VAL A 30 6.61 1.46 9.19
N THR A 31 6.33 0.81 8.06
CA THR A 31 4.99 0.34 7.71
C THR A 31 5.02 -1.17 7.56
N HIS A 32 3.99 -1.83 8.08
CA HIS A 32 3.79 -3.27 7.94
C HIS A 32 2.59 -3.51 7.02
N SER A 33 2.71 -3.08 5.76
CA SER A 33 1.57 -2.94 4.85
C SER A 33 1.20 -4.26 4.21
N PRO A 34 0.00 -4.78 4.43
CA PRO A 34 -0.53 -5.92 3.68
C PRO A 34 -0.93 -5.53 2.26
N ALA A 35 -0.89 -6.53 1.37
CA ALA A 35 -1.26 -6.41 -0.04
C ALA A 35 -2.35 -7.45 -0.45
N PRO A 36 -3.52 -7.46 0.21
CA PRO A 36 -4.57 -8.41 -0.11
C PRO A 36 -5.12 -8.23 -1.51
N MET A 37 -5.29 -9.33 -2.22
CA MET A 37 -5.76 -9.32 -3.60
C MET A 37 -7.20 -9.85 -3.67
N ILE A 38 -8.14 -8.98 -4.00
CA ILE A 38 -9.57 -9.28 -4.12
C ILE A 38 -9.75 -10.42 -5.12
N GLY A 39 -10.33 -11.55 -4.68
CA GLY A 39 -10.54 -12.73 -5.52
C GLY A 39 -9.34 -13.67 -5.64
N GLY A 40 -8.16 -13.26 -5.17
CA GLY A 40 -6.96 -14.09 -5.04
C GLY A 40 -6.70 -14.48 -3.60
N THR A 41 -5.97 -13.64 -2.87
CA THR A 41 -5.59 -13.85 -1.47
C THR A 41 -6.59 -13.27 -0.47
N ALA A 42 -7.66 -12.62 -0.95
CA ALA A 42 -8.70 -11.98 -0.14
C ALA A 42 -10.10 -12.24 -0.71
N PRO A 43 -11.17 -12.07 0.11
CA PRO A 43 -12.55 -12.15 -0.38
C PRO A 43 -12.79 -11.24 -1.59
N ILE A 44 -13.69 -11.66 -2.49
CA ILE A 44 -14.02 -10.90 -3.71
C ILE A 44 -14.74 -9.56 -3.41
N THR A 45 -15.23 -9.37 -2.18
CA THR A 45 -15.88 -8.11 -1.79
C THR A 45 -14.85 -7.13 -1.25
N ILE A 46 -14.90 -5.88 -1.73
CA ILE A 46 -13.98 -4.81 -1.30
C ILE A 46 -14.01 -4.64 0.22
N ALA A 47 -15.19 -4.65 0.83
CA ALA A 47 -15.33 -4.53 2.28
C ALA A 47 -14.67 -5.69 3.03
N GLY A 48 -14.79 -6.92 2.53
CA GLY A 48 -14.15 -8.10 3.12
C GLY A 48 -12.63 -8.04 2.99
N ALA A 49 -12.12 -7.63 1.83
CA ALA A 49 -10.69 -7.50 1.59
C ALA A 49 -10.06 -6.33 2.39
N VAL A 50 -10.75 -5.20 2.53
CA VAL A 50 -10.33 -4.09 3.40
C VAL A 50 -10.35 -4.52 4.87
N ALA A 51 -11.37 -5.25 5.31
CA ALA A 51 -11.41 -5.77 6.68
C ALA A 51 -10.23 -6.72 6.97
N LEU A 52 -9.90 -7.59 6.01
CA LEU A 52 -8.73 -8.48 6.07
C LEU A 52 -7.43 -7.68 6.17
N GLY A 53 -7.18 -6.76 5.23
CA GLY A 53 -5.99 -5.91 5.23
C GLY A 53 -5.88 -5.05 6.49
N ASN A 54 -7.00 -4.58 7.02
CA ASN A 54 -7.02 -3.85 8.29
C ASN A 54 -6.61 -4.75 9.47
N ALA A 55 -7.10 -5.99 9.52
CA ALA A 55 -6.72 -6.93 10.58
C ALA A 55 -5.21 -7.24 10.55
N GLU A 56 -4.66 -7.48 9.36
CA GLU A 56 -3.23 -7.70 9.16
C GLU A 56 -2.39 -6.47 9.56
N MET A 57 -2.80 -5.27 9.13
CA MET A 57 -2.12 -4.02 9.49
C MET A 57 -2.13 -3.79 11.02
N LEU A 58 -3.27 -3.97 11.68
CA LEU A 58 -3.40 -3.81 13.13
C LEU A 58 -2.60 -4.84 13.91
N SER A 59 -2.52 -6.09 13.43
CA SER A 59 -1.70 -7.11 14.07
C SER A 59 -0.21 -6.74 14.06
N GLY A 60 0.30 -6.21 12.94
CA GLY A 60 1.65 -5.64 12.84
C GLY A 60 1.86 -4.46 13.78
N LEU A 61 0.91 -3.52 13.83
CA LEU A 61 0.96 -2.40 14.76
C LEU A 61 1.04 -2.87 16.23
N VAL A 62 0.22 -3.84 16.63
CA VAL A 62 0.21 -4.38 17.99
C VAL A 62 1.56 -4.99 18.33
N MET A 63 2.13 -5.85 17.47
CA MET A 63 3.46 -6.43 17.69
C MET A 63 4.55 -5.34 17.83
N HIS A 64 4.49 -4.31 16.98
CA HIS A 64 5.43 -3.20 17.01
C HIS A 64 5.32 -2.38 18.31
N GLN A 65 4.10 -2.04 18.74
CA GLN A 65 3.87 -1.25 19.95
C GLN A 65 4.12 -2.04 21.25
N LEU A 66 3.86 -3.34 21.27
CA LEU A 66 4.21 -4.22 22.40
C LEU A 66 5.73 -4.33 22.60
N THR A 67 6.50 -4.17 21.52
CA THR A 67 7.97 -4.21 21.58
C THR A 67 8.57 -2.91 22.10
N ASN A 68 8.04 -1.77 21.67
CA ASN A 68 8.48 -0.45 22.12
C ASN A 68 7.32 0.56 22.02
N PRO A 69 6.59 0.82 23.12
CA PRO A 69 5.46 1.75 23.10
C PRO A 69 5.83 3.13 22.56
N GLY A 70 5.02 3.63 21.62
CA GLY A 70 5.24 4.91 20.96
C GLY A 70 6.35 4.88 19.89
N ALA A 71 6.83 3.71 19.46
CA ALA A 71 7.69 3.61 18.30
C ALA A 71 6.91 4.01 17.01
N PRO A 72 7.58 4.69 16.07
CA PRO A 72 6.92 5.30 14.90
C PRO A 72 6.42 4.26 13.90
N PHE A 73 5.13 4.34 13.55
CA PHE A 73 4.46 3.40 12.67
C PHE A 73 3.51 4.15 11.71
N LEU A 74 3.50 3.76 10.44
CA LEU A 74 2.59 4.30 9.43
C LEU A 74 1.56 3.25 9.04
N TYR A 75 0.28 3.64 9.13
CA TYR A 75 -0.87 2.81 8.77
C TYR A 75 -1.18 2.96 7.29
N GLY A 76 -1.51 1.87 6.60
CA GLY A 76 -1.86 1.90 5.18
C GLY A 76 -1.70 0.53 4.55
N HIS A 77 -2.66 0.11 3.74
CA HIS A 77 -2.61 -1.17 3.05
C HIS A 77 -3.06 -1.01 1.60
N GLY A 78 -2.54 -1.86 0.71
CA GLY A 78 -2.97 -1.92 -0.69
C GLY A 78 -3.91 -3.09 -0.90
N VAL A 79 -5.21 -2.84 -0.99
CA VAL A 79 -6.13 -3.92 -1.40
C VAL A 79 -6.19 -3.94 -2.92
N HIS A 80 -5.44 -4.86 -3.52
CA HIS A 80 -5.28 -5.02 -4.96
C HIS A 80 -6.48 -5.71 -5.61
N HIS A 81 -6.76 -5.34 -6.85
CA HIS A 81 -7.72 -6.04 -7.69
C HIS A 81 -6.99 -7.11 -8.52
N LEU A 82 -7.55 -8.32 -8.59
CA LEU A 82 -7.13 -9.37 -9.52
C LEU A 82 -8.00 -9.29 -10.78
N ASP A 83 -7.38 -8.99 -11.92
CA ASP A 83 -8.05 -9.22 -13.21
C ASP A 83 -8.18 -10.74 -13.42
N MET A 84 -9.40 -11.24 -13.43
CA MET A 84 -9.66 -12.69 -13.54
C MET A 84 -9.36 -13.28 -14.93
N LYS A 85 -9.24 -12.44 -15.96
CA LYS A 85 -8.95 -12.87 -17.33
C LYS A 85 -7.45 -12.99 -17.56
N GLU A 86 -6.70 -11.97 -17.15
CA GLU A 86 -5.25 -11.88 -17.36
C GLU A 86 -4.45 -12.37 -16.15
N MET A 87 -5.11 -12.59 -15.00
CA MET A 87 -4.51 -13.04 -13.74
C MET A 87 -3.39 -12.11 -13.22
N ILE A 88 -3.59 -10.81 -13.39
CA ILE A 88 -2.66 -9.75 -12.97
C ILE A 88 -3.26 -8.87 -11.87
N SER A 89 -2.38 -8.20 -11.11
CA SER A 89 -2.79 -7.10 -10.24
C SER A 89 -2.96 -5.82 -11.06
N VAL A 90 -4.03 -5.08 -10.81
CA VAL A 90 -4.36 -3.85 -11.55
C VAL A 90 -4.44 -2.67 -10.59
N TYR A 91 -3.51 -1.72 -10.72
CA TYR A 91 -3.42 -0.51 -9.89
C TYR A 91 -4.44 0.56 -10.31
N GLY A 92 -4.77 0.64 -11.60
CA GLY A 92 -5.77 1.55 -12.18
C GLY A 92 -7.20 1.13 -11.88
N ALA A 93 -7.43 -0.07 -11.34
CA ALA A 93 -8.76 -0.59 -11.06
C ALA A 93 -9.53 0.29 -10.06
N PRO A 94 -10.82 0.59 -10.29
CA PRO A 94 -11.60 1.43 -9.39
C PRO A 94 -11.71 0.85 -7.98
N GLU A 95 -11.69 -0.48 -7.84
CA GLU A 95 -11.69 -1.18 -6.55
C GLU A 95 -10.44 -0.87 -5.74
N PHE A 96 -9.26 -0.85 -6.38
CA PHE A 96 -8.01 -0.49 -5.72
C PHE A 96 -8.02 0.96 -5.23
N GLN A 97 -8.53 1.87 -6.06
CA GLN A 97 -8.60 3.30 -5.75
C GLN A 97 -9.58 3.56 -4.61
N LEU A 98 -10.75 2.92 -4.62
CA LEU A 98 -11.73 2.99 -3.53
C LEU A 98 -11.16 2.41 -2.23
N ALA A 99 -10.52 1.25 -2.29
CA ALA A 99 -9.97 0.61 -1.10
C ALA A 99 -8.83 1.42 -0.46
N ARG A 100 -8.02 2.12 -1.27
CA ARG A 100 -7.02 3.08 -0.76
C ARG A 100 -7.65 4.23 0.01
N ILE A 101 -8.77 4.77 -0.46
CA ILE A 101 -9.51 5.82 0.26
C ILE A 101 -10.04 5.27 1.59
N MET A 102 -10.62 4.07 1.58
CA MET A 102 -11.09 3.39 2.79
C MET A 102 -9.95 3.19 3.81
N ALA A 103 -8.78 2.72 3.35
CA ALA A 103 -7.60 2.58 4.20
C ALA A 103 -7.15 3.92 4.80
N ALA A 104 -7.16 5.00 4.01
CA ALA A 104 -6.82 6.32 4.51
C ALA A 104 -7.79 6.82 5.60
N GLU A 105 -9.10 6.57 5.45
CA GLU A 105 -10.10 6.86 6.48
C GLU A 105 -9.86 6.05 7.76
N MET A 106 -9.51 4.76 7.63
CA MET A 106 -9.17 3.92 8.79
C MET A 106 -7.91 4.42 9.50
N GLY A 107 -6.87 4.84 8.77
CA GLY A 107 -5.68 5.43 9.38
C GLY A 107 -5.98 6.70 10.17
N ARG A 108 -6.88 7.56 9.65
CA ARG A 108 -7.39 8.73 10.40
C ARG A 108 -8.18 8.32 11.63
N PHE A 109 -9.05 7.33 11.52
CA PHE A 109 -9.82 6.80 12.66
C PHE A 109 -8.91 6.32 13.78
N TYR A 110 -7.81 5.63 13.44
CA TYR A 110 -6.80 5.19 14.40
C TYR A 110 -5.80 6.28 14.83
N LYS A 111 -5.92 7.50 14.27
CA LYS A 111 -5.02 8.64 14.53
C LYS A 111 -3.55 8.33 14.19
N LEU A 112 -3.33 7.57 13.12
CA LEU A 112 -2.00 7.21 12.62
C LEU A 112 -1.70 7.92 11.30
N PRO A 113 -0.42 8.25 11.04
CA PRO A 113 -0.01 8.75 9.74
C PRO A 113 -0.27 7.68 8.67
N VAL A 114 -0.82 8.12 7.54
CA VAL A 114 -1.25 7.25 6.44
C VAL A 114 -0.13 7.07 5.42
N TRP A 115 0.24 5.82 5.19
CA TRP A 115 1.03 5.37 4.05
C TRP A 115 0.09 5.02 2.89
N GLY A 116 0.39 5.54 1.71
CA GLY A 116 -0.45 5.41 0.52
C GLY A 116 0.37 5.19 -0.75
N TYR A 117 -0.31 5.19 -1.87
CA TYR A 117 0.27 5.05 -3.20
C TYR A 117 0.10 6.36 -3.96
N SER A 118 0.89 6.64 -4.99
CA SER A 118 0.67 7.79 -5.89
C SER A 118 1.45 7.64 -7.18
N ALA A 119 1.05 8.35 -8.23
CA ALA A 119 1.82 8.52 -9.48
C ALA A 119 2.29 7.21 -10.13
N HIS A 120 1.43 6.20 -10.16
CA HIS A 120 1.69 4.87 -10.73
C HIS A 120 0.77 4.60 -11.92
N SER A 121 1.11 3.60 -12.73
CA SER A 121 0.30 3.14 -13.86
C SER A 121 0.46 1.64 -14.10
N ASP A 122 -0.58 1.04 -14.71
CA ASP A 122 -0.53 -0.31 -15.24
C ASP A 122 0.08 -0.37 -16.66
N SER A 123 0.27 0.77 -17.32
CA SER A 123 0.89 0.81 -18.65
C SER A 123 2.32 0.27 -18.61
N ALA A 124 2.69 -0.45 -19.66
CA ALA A 124 4.04 -1.00 -19.82
C ALA A 124 5.09 0.02 -20.24
N VAL A 125 4.63 1.15 -20.78
CA VAL A 125 5.47 2.18 -21.37
C VAL A 125 5.00 3.56 -20.92
N LEU A 126 5.82 4.58 -21.17
CA LEU A 126 5.42 5.97 -20.92
C LEU A 126 4.57 6.46 -22.08
N ASP A 127 3.27 6.23 -21.98
CA ASP A 127 2.25 6.65 -22.95
C ASP A 127 1.14 7.50 -22.29
N GLU A 128 0.07 7.75 -23.05
CA GLU A 128 -1.08 8.52 -22.57
C GLU A 128 -1.80 7.82 -21.41
N GLN A 129 -1.85 6.49 -21.39
CA GLN A 129 -2.40 5.74 -20.28
C GLN A 129 -1.56 5.97 -19.01
N ALA A 130 -0.23 5.89 -19.13
CA ALA A 130 0.68 6.16 -18.02
C ALA A 130 0.47 7.55 -17.42
N ALA A 131 0.27 8.57 -18.27
CA ALA A 131 -0.01 9.92 -17.81
C ALA A 131 -1.36 10.03 -17.08
N ILE A 132 -2.42 9.41 -17.62
CA ILE A 132 -3.77 9.47 -17.04
C ILE A 132 -3.83 8.72 -15.70
N ASP A 133 -3.29 7.51 -15.63
CA ASP A 133 -3.26 6.69 -14.41
C ASP A 133 -2.49 7.41 -13.30
N ALA A 134 -1.30 7.94 -13.63
CA ALA A 134 -0.47 8.65 -12.67
C ALA A 134 -1.20 9.90 -12.15
N GLN A 135 -1.82 10.69 -13.02
CA GLN A 135 -2.58 11.87 -12.64
C GLN A 135 -3.77 11.51 -11.72
N PHE A 136 -4.52 10.47 -12.08
CA PHE A 136 -5.65 10.00 -11.27
C PHE A 136 -5.20 9.52 -9.89
N SER A 137 -4.08 8.78 -9.84
CA SER A 137 -3.51 8.28 -8.59
C SER A 137 -2.97 9.41 -7.70
N ILE A 138 -2.36 10.45 -8.29
CA ILE A 138 -1.93 11.67 -7.59
C ILE A 138 -3.12 12.41 -6.99
N GLN A 139 -4.18 12.62 -7.78
CA GLN A 139 -5.40 13.28 -7.32
C GLN A 139 -6.06 12.50 -6.19
N THR A 140 -6.13 11.18 -6.32
CA THR A 140 -6.67 10.29 -5.29
C THR A 140 -5.87 10.40 -3.99
N ALA A 141 -4.54 10.37 -4.07
CA ALA A 141 -3.67 10.50 -2.89
C ALA A 141 -3.82 11.86 -2.19
N LEU A 142 -3.90 12.94 -2.98
CA LEU A 142 -4.13 14.30 -2.47
C LEU A 142 -5.48 14.40 -1.74
N LEU A 143 -6.56 13.94 -2.37
CA LEU A 143 -7.92 13.99 -1.81
C LEU A 143 -8.07 13.07 -0.58
N ALA A 144 -7.41 11.90 -0.60
CA ALA A 144 -7.37 10.98 0.53
C ALA A 144 -6.47 11.45 1.68
N LYS A 145 -5.71 12.54 1.50
CA LYS A 145 -4.82 13.15 2.50
C LYS A 145 -3.79 12.15 3.08
N THR A 146 -3.21 11.33 2.20
CA THR A 146 -2.13 10.41 2.55
C THR A 146 -0.89 11.18 3.01
N ASN A 147 -0.22 10.74 4.07
CA ASN A 147 0.96 11.44 4.62
C ASN A 147 2.26 11.08 3.90
N LEU A 148 2.39 9.85 3.41
CA LEU A 148 3.55 9.37 2.67
C LEU A 148 3.08 8.45 1.55
N ASN A 149 3.49 8.74 0.31
CA ASN A 149 3.14 7.92 -0.85
C ASN A 149 4.36 7.16 -1.39
N HIS A 150 4.14 5.89 -1.76
CA HIS A 150 5.10 5.07 -2.50
C HIS A 150 4.58 4.76 -3.92
N ASP A 151 5.35 3.97 -4.66
CA ASP A 151 5.12 3.58 -6.06
C ASP A 151 5.08 4.76 -7.04
N VAL A 152 5.70 5.86 -6.63
CA VAL A 152 5.80 7.07 -7.42
C VAL A 152 6.70 6.83 -8.63
N GLY A 153 6.11 6.86 -9.83
CA GLY A 153 6.78 6.61 -11.10
C GLY A 153 6.81 5.15 -11.54
N TYR A 154 6.07 4.26 -10.86
CA TYR A 154 5.95 2.86 -11.25
C TYR A 154 5.06 2.66 -12.48
N LEU A 155 5.45 1.70 -13.31
CA LEU A 155 4.77 1.18 -14.49
C LEU A 155 4.55 -0.34 -14.33
N GLU A 156 3.75 -0.94 -15.20
CA GLU A 156 3.42 -2.38 -15.18
C GLU A 156 2.99 -2.88 -13.79
N ALA A 157 2.09 -2.17 -13.12
CA ALA A 157 1.61 -2.55 -11.78
C ALA A 157 2.76 -2.77 -10.77
N GLY A 158 3.83 -1.96 -10.89
CA GLY A 158 5.00 -2.01 -10.01
C GLY A 158 6.13 -2.91 -10.47
N LEU A 159 6.03 -3.55 -11.65
CA LEU A 159 7.11 -4.38 -12.20
C LEU A 159 8.21 -3.55 -12.86
N ALA A 160 7.92 -2.32 -13.28
CA ALA A 160 8.87 -1.45 -13.96
C ALA A 160 8.99 -0.07 -13.30
N ALA A 161 10.22 0.43 -13.16
CA ALA A 161 10.52 1.78 -12.69
C ALA A 161 11.56 2.44 -13.61
N PRO A 162 11.14 2.95 -14.79
CA PRO A 162 12.08 3.53 -15.74
C PRO A 162 12.73 4.80 -15.16
N LYS A 163 14.03 5.00 -15.40
CA LYS A 163 14.76 6.19 -14.91
C LYS A 163 14.09 7.52 -15.30
N LEU A 164 13.37 7.53 -16.42
CA LEU A 164 12.70 8.72 -16.94
C LEU A 164 11.46 9.12 -16.12
N SER A 165 10.72 8.18 -15.53
CA SER A 165 9.52 8.50 -14.72
C SER A 165 9.88 9.25 -13.44
N ILE A 166 11.03 8.91 -12.83
CA ILE A 166 11.56 9.59 -11.64
C ILE A 166 12.00 11.04 -11.95
N LEU A 167 12.45 11.30 -13.19
CA LEU A 167 12.91 12.64 -13.60
C LEU A 167 11.75 13.61 -13.86
N ALA A 168 10.63 13.12 -14.40
CA ALA A 168 9.46 13.94 -14.70
C ALA A 168 8.80 14.57 -13.46
N ILE A 169 9.04 14.02 -12.27
CA ILE A 169 8.50 14.54 -11.00
C ILE A 169 9.44 15.59 -10.36
N ARG A 170 10.67 15.74 -10.87
CA ARG A 170 11.68 16.68 -10.34
C ARG A 170 11.73 18.04 -11.04
N ASN A 171 10.96 18.24 -12.12
CA ASN A 171 10.88 19.50 -12.87
C ASN A 171 9.48 20.11 -12.76
#